data_AF-A0A444JZV3-F1
#
_entry.id   AF-A0A444JZV3-F1
#
_cell.length_a   1.000
_cell.length_b   1.000
_cell.length_c   1.000
_cell.angle_alpha   90.00
_cell.angle_beta   90.00
_cell.angle_gamma   90.00
#
_symmetry.space_group_name_H-M   'P 1'
#
loop_
_entity.id
_entity.type
_entity.pdbx_description
1 polymer ?
#
loop_
_entity_poly.entity_id
_entity_poly.type
_entity_poly.pdbx_seq_one_letter_code
_entity_poly.pdbx_strand_id
1 'polypeptide(L)'
;MQIVLNCLSLTSFYLCFALGLALVFGVMRIINFAHGEFFMIGAYVTYFCVATLAPQIGGPSAWLVGAIVAAAVTGLLGTVLYRT
;
A
#
# COMPACT_ATOMS: atom_id res chain seq x y z
N MET A 1 29.16 -22.13 27.64
CA MET A 1 28.00 -21.39 28.20
C MET A 1 27.71 -20.09 27.47
N GLN A 2 28.71 -19.30 27.08
CA GLN A 2 28.52 -18.03 26.36
C GLN A 2 27.77 -18.15 25.02
N ILE A 3 28.06 -19.19 24.23
CA ILE A 3 27.41 -19.42 22.92
C ILE A 3 25.90 -19.65 23.08
N VAL A 4 25.49 -20.44 24.08
CA VAL A 4 24.07 -20.73 24.35
C VAL A 4 23.33 -19.44 24.73
N LEU A 5 23.92 -18.61 25.59
CA LEU A 5 23.35 -17.33 25.97
C LEU A 5 23.21 -16.37 24.78
N ASN A 6 24.23 -16.28 23.92
CA ASN A 6 24.18 -15.46 22.71
C ASN A 6 23.09 -15.93 21.73
N CYS A 7 22.96 -17.24 21.50
CA CYS A 7 21.90 -17.78 20.63
C CYS A 7 20.50 -17.51 21.19
N LEU A 8 20.32 -17.61 22.51
CA LEU A 8 19.04 -17.35 23.16
C LEU A 8 18.65 -15.87 23.05
N SER A 9 19.60 -14.96 23.30
CA SER A 9 19.37 -13.52 23.15
C SER A 9 19.02 -13.17 21.70
N LEU A 10 19.79 -13.66 20.73
CA LEU A 10 19.55 -13.38 19.31
C LEU A 10 18.19 -13.90 18.83
N THR A 11 17.83 -15.13 19.22
CA THR A 11 16.53 -15.73 18.87
C THR A 11 15.38 -14.99 19.53
N SER A 12 15.54 -14.48 20.76
CA SER A 12 14.48 -13.70 21.43
C SER A 12 14.14 -12.42 20.65
N PHE A 13 15.13 -11.72 20.10
CA PHE A 13 14.90 -10.55 19.25
C PHE A 13 14.17 -10.92 17.97
N TYR A 14 14.62 -11.96 17.26
CA TYR A 14 13.96 -12.41 16.04
C TYR A 14 12.55 -12.96 16.30
N LEU A 15 12.33 -13.69 17.39
CA LEU A 15 11.04 -14.23 17.80
C LEU A 15 10.07 -13.12 18.16
N CYS A 16 10.50 -12.11 18.91
CA CYS A 16 9.69 -10.94 19.24
C CYS A 16 9.26 -10.18 17.97
N PHE A 17 10.18 -9.99 17.02
CA PHE A 17 9.88 -9.35 15.74
C PHE A 17 8.87 -10.16 14.92
N ALA A 18 9.06 -11.48 14.82
CA ALA A 18 8.17 -12.39 14.11
C ALA A 18 6.78 -12.45 14.76
N LEU A 19 6.71 -12.53 16.10
CA LEU A 19 5.46 -12.49 16.85
C LEU A 19 4.74 -11.16 16.68
N GLY A 20 5.46 -10.04 16.67
CA GLY A 20 4.89 -8.72 16.38
C GLY A 20 4.21 -8.66 15.01
N LEU A 21 4.91 -9.10 13.94
CA LEU A 21 4.35 -9.19 12.59
C LEU A 21 3.16 -10.17 12.52
N ALA A 22 3.28 -11.32 13.17
CA ALA A 22 2.22 -12.33 13.23
C ALA A 22 0.96 -11.80 13.94
N LEU A 23 1.11 -11.01 15.00
CA LEU A 23 -0.02 -10.38 15.70
C LEU A 23 -0.66 -9.27 14.87
N VAL A 24 0.16 -8.43 14.22
CA VAL A 24 -0.33 -7.38 13.32
C VAL A 24 -1.18 -7.99 12.20
N PHE A 25 -0.68 -9.01 11.49
CA PHE A 25 -1.46 -9.67 10.44
C PHE A 25 -2.57 -10.58 10.95
N GLY A 26 -2.37 -11.24 12.10
CA GLY A 26 -3.33 -12.14 12.71
C GLY A 26 -4.57 -11.44 13.25
N VAL A 27 -4.40 -10.28 13.90
CA VAL A 27 -5.51 -9.50 14.48
C VAL A 27 -6.22 -8.67 13.42
N MET A 28 -5.48 -8.06 12.48
CA MET A 28 -6.11 -7.22 11.44
C MET A 28 -6.97 -8.02 10.46
N ARG A 29 -6.80 -9.36 10.35
CA ARG A 29 -7.52 -10.23 9.39
C ARG A 29 -7.49 -9.69 7.95
N ILE A 30 -6.49 -8.86 7.60
CA ILE A 30 -6.33 -8.31 6.26
C ILE A 30 -5.67 -9.40 5.43
N ILE A 31 -6.44 -9.99 4.52
CA ILE A 31 -5.98 -11.06 3.62
C ILE A 31 -5.08 -10.49 2.51
N ASN A 32 -5.15 -9.18 2.22
CA ASN A 32 -4.49 -8.61 1.07
C ASN A 32 -3.82 -7.24 1.35
N PHE A 33 -2.49 -7.22 1.26
CA PHE A 33 -1.68 -6.00 1.32
C PHE A 33 -1.83 -5.08 0.10
N ALA A 34 -2.31 -5.62 -1.02
CA ALA A 34 -2.46 -4.86 -2.25
C ALA A 34 -3.45 -3.70 -2.11
N HIS A 35 -4.36 -3.73 -1.12
CA HIS A 35 -5.32 -2.65 -0.91
C HIS A 35 -4.63 -1.29 -0.66
N GLY A 36 -3.52 -1.29 0.09
CA GLY A 36 -2.74 -0.07 0.34
C GLY A 36 -2.00 0.42 -0.92
N GLU A 37 -1.52 -0.50 -1.76
CA GLU A 37 -0.85 -0.16 -3.02
C GLU A 37 -1.83 0.41 -4.05
N PHE A 38 -3.02 -0.19 -4.21
CA PHE A 38 -4.05 0.34 -5.09
C PHE A 38 -4.52 1.73 -4.65
N PHE A 39 -4.63 1.98 -3.34
CA PHE A 39 -4.95 3.30 -2.81
C PHE A 39 -3.87 4.34 -3.13
N MET A 40 -2.59 3.99 -2.94
CA MET A 40 -1.46 4.88 -3.25
C MET A 40 -1.40 5.23 -4.74
N ILE A 41 -1.60 4.26 -5.63
CA ILE A 41 -1.60 4.50 -7.08
C ILE A 41 -2.73 5.47 -7.46
N GLY A 42 -3.95 5.26 -6.94
CA GLY A 42 -5.07 6.17 -7.21
C GLY A 42 -4.82 7.60 -6.71
N ALA A 43 -4.23 7.74 -5.52
CA ALA A 43 -3.88 9.04 -4.95
C ALA A 43 -2.82 9.78 -5.79
N TYR A 44 -1.76 9.08 -6.20
CA TYR A 44 -0.71 9.67 -7.05
C TYR A 44 -1.23 10.07 -8.43
N VAL A 45 -2.04 9.23 -9.08
CA VAL A 45 -2.65 9.55 -10.38
C VAL A 45 -3.50 10.81 -10.27
N THR A 46 -4.32 10.92 -9.22
CA THR A 46 -5.13 12.12 -8.98
C THR A 46 -4.25 13.35 -8.73
N TYR A 47 -3.19 13.21 -7.92
CA TYR A 47 -2.25 14.28 -7.64
C TYR A 47 -1.59 14.83 -8.92
N PHE A 48 -1.05 13.95 -9.77
CA PHE A 48 -0.42 14.37 -11.02
C PHE A 48 -1.41 15.01 -12.00
N CYS A 49 -2.64 14.48 -12.06
CA CYS A 49 -3.69 15.04 -12.91
C CYS A 49 -4.08 16.44 -12.43
N VAL A 50 -4.25 16.64 -11.12
CA VAL A 50 -4.52 17.96 -10.54
C VAL A 50 -3.33 18.90 -10.74
N ALA A 51 -2.10 18.46 -10.51
CA ALA A 51 -0.91 19.30 -10.66
C ALA A 51 -0.73 19.83 -12.10
N THR A 52 -1.12 19.05 -13.11
CA THR A 52 -0.97 19.40 -14.53
C THR A 52 -2.19 20.13 -15.09
N LEU A 53 -3.40 19.71 -14.72
CA LEU A 53 -4.65 20.26 -15.28
C LEU A 53 -5.25 21.40 -14.46
N ALA A 54 -4.99 21.51 -13.15
CA ALA A 54 -5.55 22.61 -12.34
C ALA A 54 -5.22 24.01 -12.88
N PRO A 55 -4.02 24.29 -13.44
CA PRO A 55 -3.73 25.58 -14.06
C PRO A 55 -4.55 25.89 -15.33
N GLN A 56 -5.10 24.87 -15.99
CA GLN A 56 -5.72 24.99 -17.32
C GLN A 56 -7.26 24.99 -17.24
N ILE A 57 -7.83 24.12 -16.39
CA ILE A 57 -9.28 23.90 -16.30
C ILE A 57 -9.87 24.29 -14.95
N GLY A 58 -9.03 24.65 -13.97
CA GLY A 58 -9.44 25.00 -12.60
C GLY A 58 -9.38 23.80 -11.65
N GLY A 59 -9.20 24.10 -10.34
CA GLY A 59 -9.00 23.08 -9.30
C GLY A 59 -10.11 22.01 -9.22
N PRO A 60 -11.40 22.38 -9.18
CA PRO A 60 -12.50 21.41 -9.02
C PRO A 60 -12.68 20.47 -10.22
N SER A 61 -12.52 20.98 -11.44
CA SER A 61 -12.65 20.19 -12.68
C SER A 61 -11.46 19.25 -12.87
N ALA A 62 -10.24 19.70 -12.55
CA ALA A 62 -9.05 18.86 -12.56
C ALA A 62 -9.14 17.70 -11.55
N TRP A 63 -9.81 17.93 -10.42
CA TRP A 63 -10.05 16.88 -9.43
C TRP A 63 -11.03 15.81 -9.95
N LEU A 64 -12.12 16.23 -10.62
CA LEU A 64 -13.06 15.30 -11.27
C LEU A 64 -12.38 14.45 -12.35
N VAL A 65 -11.58 15.08 -13.21
CA VAL A 65 -10.81 14.37 -14.24
C VAL A 65 -9.81 13.41 -13.58
N GLY A 66 -9.08 13.87 -12.57
CA GLY A 66 -8.13 13.04 -11.82
C GLY A 66 -8.79 11.82 -11.17
N ALA A 67 -9.98 11.98 -10.58
CA ALA A 67 -10.74 10.89 -9.97
C ALA A 67 -11.18 9.84 -11.00
N ILE A 68 -11.67 10.27 -12.17
CA ILE A 68 -12.07 9.36 -13.25
C ILE A 68 -10.86 8.60 -13.79
N VAL A 69 -9.74 9.29 -14.00
CA VAL A 69 -8.50 8.69 -14.49
C VAL A 69 -7.93 7.71 -13.45
N ALA A 70 -7.94 8.07 -12.17
CA ALA A 70 -7.50 7.19 -11.08
C ALA A 70 -8.35 5.92 -10.99
N ALA A 71 -9.67 6.02 -11.13
CA ALA A 71 -10.57 4.87 -11.17
C ALA A 71 -10.30 3.97 -12.39
N ALA A 72 -10.07 4.56 -13.57
CA ALA A 72 -9.74 3.81 -14.78
C ALA A 72 -8.39 3.07 -14.64
N VAL A 73 -7.35 3.74 -14.14
CA VAL A 73 -6.00 3.17 -13.98
C VAL A 73 -5.99 2.05 -12.94
N THR A 74 -6.56 2.28 -11.76
CA THR A 74 -6.62 1.26 -10.70
C THR A 74 -7.51 0.07 -11.07
N GLY A 75 -8.63 0.32 -11.78
CA GLY A 75 -9.49 -0.73 -12.31
C GLY A 75 -8.78 -1.59 -13.37
N LEU A 76 -8.06 -0.97 -14.32
CA LEU A 76 -7.26 -1.68 -15.32
C LEU A 76 -6.17 -2.53 -14.66
N LEU A 77 -5.40 -1.95 -13.74
CA LEU A 77 -4.37 -2.68 -12.99
C LEU A 77 -4.96 -3.86 -12.22
N GLY A 78 -6.11 -3.68 -11.57
CA GLY A 78 -6.84 -4.77 -10.94
C GLY A 78 -7.16 -5.89 -11.93
N THR A 79 -7.71 -5.57 -13.11
CA THR A 79 -8.03 -6.60 -14.10
C THR A 79 -6.80 -7.33 -14.66
N VAL A 80 -5.64 -6.69 -14.74
CA VAL A 80 -4.40 -7.36 -15.19
C VAL A 80 -3.83 -8.25 -14.08
N LEU A 81 -3.82 -7.77 -12.84
CA LEU A 81 -3.21 -8.46 -11.70
C LEU A 81 -4.04 -9.64 -11.19
N TYR A 82 -5.37 -9.52 -11.18
CA TYR A 82 -6.26 -10.61 -10.73
C TYR A 82 -6.61 -11.62 -11.84
N ARG A 83 -6.01 -11.48 -13.03
CA ARG A 83 -6.17 -12.43 -14.14
C ARG A 83 -5.12 -13.55 -14.17
N THR A 84 -4.16 -13.54 -13.26
CA THR A 84 -3.17 -14.62 -13.05
C THR A 84 -3.51 -15.43 -11.82
#